data_AF-A0A2V5VBJ7-F1
#
_entry.id   AF-A0A2V5VBJ7-F1
#
_cell.length_a   1.000
_cell.length_b   1.000
_cell.length_c   1.000
_cell.angle_alpha   90.00
_cell.angle_beta   90.00
_cell.angle_gamma   90.00
#
_symmetry.space_group_name_H-M   'P 1'
#
loop_
_entity.id
_entity.type
_entity.pdbx_description
1 polymer ?
#
loop_
_entity_poly.entity_id
_entity_poly.type
_entity_poly.pdbx_seq_one_letter_code
_entity_poly.pdbx_strand_id
1 'polypeptide(L)'
;EVDDAPVAFVICVPDINVALRHVNGRLTRFGLPIGLLQLLYRRSKIRTVRFVALGVVEKYRRTGLAEMLVLQVMEEGARRGVSGELSMTLEDNVLVNRFLEALGASRYKTYRIYQKDLA
;
A
#
# COMPACT_ATOMS: atom_id res chain seq x y z
N GLU A 1 -6.60 -14.45 -14.24
CA GLU A 1 -7.78 -15.33 -14.34
C GLU A 1 -7.32 -16.67 -14.87
N VAL A 2 -7.86 -17.77 -14.35
CA VAL A 2 -7.57 -19.13 -14.83
C VAL A 2 -8.92 -19.83 -14.93
N ASP A 3 -9.22 -20.41 -16.09
CA ASP A 3 -10.50 -21.08 -16.35
C ASP A 3 -11.73 -20.23 -16.00
N ASP A 4 -11.71 -18.94 -16.38
CA ASP A 4 -12.79 -17.96 -16.12
C ASP A 4 -13.05 -17.67 -14.62
N ALA A 5 -12.10 -18.01 -13.76
CA ALA A 5 -12.15 -17.73 -12.33
C ALA A 5 -11.06 -16.72 -11.88
N PRO A 6 -11.41 -15.72 -11.06
CA PRO A 6 -10.42 -14.81 -10.48
C PRO A 6 -9.59 -15.53 -9.41
N VAL A 7 -8.36 -15.88 -9.77
CA VAL A 7 -7.42 -16.62 -8.90
C VAL A 7 -6.45 -15.74 -8.13
N ALA A 8 -6.33 -14.46 -8.51
CA ALA A 8 -5.39 -13.52 -7.89
C ALA A 8 -5.88 -12.08 -8.04
N PHE A 9 -5.55 -11.23 -7.07
CA PHE A 9 -5.86 -9.80 -7.11
C PHE A 9 -4.79 -8.97 -6.40
N VAL A 10 -4.66 -7.71 -6.81
CA VAL A 10 -3.85 -6.69 -6.15
C VAL A 10 -4.66 -5.41 -5.98
N ILE A 11 -4.58 -4.80 -4.81
CA ILE A 11 -5.26 -3.53 -4.49
C ILE A 11 -4.21 -2.51 -4.11
N CYS A 12 -4.18 -1.41 -4.86
CA CYS A 12 -3.35 -0.25 -4.57
C CYS A 12 -4.22 1.00 -4.53
N VAL A 13 -3.98 1.86 -3.54
CA VAL A 13 -4.73 3.10 -3.36
C VAL A 13 -3.79 4.28 -3.21
N PRO A 14 -4.17 5.50 -3.61
CA PRO A 14 -3.38 6.70 -3.30
C PRO A 14 -3.15 6.84 -1.79
N ASP A 15 -1.92 7.17 -1.40
CA ASP A 15 -1.57 7.39 0.01
C ASP A 15 -2.17 8.71 0.52
N ILE A 16 -3.36 8.59 1.12
CA ILE A 16 -4.10 9.72 1.68
C ILE A 16 -3.37 10.36 2.88
N ASN A 17 -2.42 9.65 3.51
CA ASN A 17 -1.68 10.20 4.65
C ASN A 17 -0.88 11.46 4.27
N VAL A 18 -0.41 11.55 3.03
CA VAL A 18 0.25 12.75 2.48
C VAL A 18 -0.68 13.97 2.56
N ALA A 19 -1.96 13.79 2.24
CA ALA A 19 -2.94 14.87 2.31
C ALA A 19 -3.37 15.13 3.76
N LEU A 20 -3.63 14.08 4.55
CA LEU A 20 -4.06 14.18 5.96
C LEU A 20 -3.05 14.90 6.85
N ARG A 21 -1.74 14.77 6.58
CA ARG A 21 -0.69 15.49 7.31
C ARG A 21 -0.90 17.01 7.33
N HIS A 22 -1.53 17.56 6.29
CA HIS A 22 -1.77 19.00 6.16
C HIS A 22 -3.05 19.48 6.86
N VAL A 23 -3.99 18.56 7.13
CA VAL A 23 -5.27 18.83 7.78
C VAL A 23 -5.12 18.81 9.31
N ASN A 24 -4.08 18.15 9.82
CA ASN A 24 -3.75 18.05 11.24
C ASN A 24 -4.95 17.61 12.11
N GLY A 25 -5.72 16.63 11.62
CA GLY A 25 -6.87 16.04 12.31
C GLY A 25 -8.13 16.92 12.37
N ARG A 26 -8.14 18.12 11.78
CA ARG A 26 -9.28 19.05 11.86
C ARG A 26 -9.86 19.33 10.48
N LEU A 27 -11.03 18.76 10.18
CA LEU A 27 -11.75 19.01 8.92
C LEU A 27 -12.42 20.39 8.87
N THR A 28 -12.77 20.92 10.05
CA THR A 28 -13.37 22.25 10.21
C THR A 28 -12.53 23.13 11.12
N ARG A 29 -12.42 24.42 10.80
CA ARG A 29 -11.77 25.43 11.64
C ARG A 29 -12.76 26.59 11.80
N PHE A 30 -13.14 26.87 13.06
CA PHE A 30 -14.15 27.90 13.41
C PHE A 30 -15.49 27.74 12.67
N GLY A 31 -15.98 26.50 12.51
CA GLY A 31 -17.23 26.21 11.80
C GLY A 31 -17.14 26.17 10.27
N LEU A 32 -16.00 26.55 9.68
CA LEU A 32 -15.78 26.51 8.24
C LEU A 32 -15.04 25.22 7.81
N PRO A 33 -15.40 24.59 6.67
CA PRO A 33 -14.81 23.33 6.19
C PRO A 33 -13.45 23.51 5.52
N ILE A 34 -12.58 24.35 6.10
CA ILE A 34 -11.26 24.70 5.55
C ILE A 34 -10.37 23.46 5.42
N GLY A 35 -10.38 22.58 6.44
CA GLY A 35 -9.59 21.34 6.42
C GLY A 35 -10.11 20.34 5.37
N LEU A 36 -11.43 20.26 5.18
CA LEU A 36 -12.03 19.42 4.14
C LEU A 36 -11.68 19.91 2.72
N LEU A 37 -11.78 21.22 2.46
CA LEU A 37 -11.39 21.80 1.17
C LEU A 37 -9.91 21.56 0.89
N GLN A 38 -9.05 21.72 1.90
CA GLN A 38 -7.63 21.46 1.79
C GLN A 38 -7.33 19.97 1.51
N LEU A 39 -8.08 19.05 2.12
CA LEU A 39 -7.99 17.62 1.88
C LEU A 39 -8.37 17.28 0.43
N LEU A 40 -9.53 17.76 -0.03
CA LEU A 40 -10.04 17.50 -1.37
C LEU A 40 -9.10 18.06 -2.45
N TYR A 41 -8.58 19.27 -2.25
CA TYR A 41 -7.61 19.89 -3.14
C TYR A 41 -6.28 19.14 -3.20
N ARG A 42 -5.82 18.59 -2.07
CA ARG A 42 -4.55 17.85 -2.01
C ARG A 42 -4.70 16.40 -2.45
N ARG A 43 -5.89 15.81 -2.36
CA ARG A 43 -6.18 14.43 -2.79
C ARG A 43 -5.79 14.21 -4.25
N SER A 44 -6.06 15.16 -5.15
CA SER A 44 -5.70 15.04 -6.57
C SER A 44 -4.22 15.18 -6.87
N LYS A 45 -3.41 15.62 -5.88
CA LYS A 45 -1.96 15.85 -6.03
C LYS A 45 -1.11 14.72 -5.44
N ILE A 46 -1.75 13.67 -4.93
CA ILE A 46 -1.04 12.53 -4.35
C ILE A 46 -0.31 11.79 -5.47
N ARG A 47 1.03 11.73 -5.37
CA ARG A 47 1.90 10.98 -6.28
C ARG A 47 2.47 9.72 -5.63
N THR A 48 1.92 9.32 -4.49
CA THR A 48 2.33 8.12 -3.77
C THR A 48 1.16 7.15 -3.72
N VAL A 49 1.40 5.89 -4.05
CA VAL A 49 0.43 4.81 -3.93
C VAL A 49 0.85 3.87 -2.81
N ARG A 50 -0.11 3.27 -2.14
CA ARG A 50 0.08 2.28 -1.11
C ARG A 50 -0.51 0.95 -1.56
N PHE A 51 0.29 -0.10 -1.53
CA PHE A 51 -0.19 -1.47 -1.69
C PHE A 51 -1.00 -1.85 -0.45
N VAL A 52 -2.27 -2.20 -0.63
CA VAL A 52 -3.18 -2.53 0.47
C VAL A 52 -3.24 -4.03 0.68
N ALA A 53 -3.44 -4.77 -0.40
CA ALA A 53 -3.64 -6.21 -0.34
C ALA A 53 -3.20 -6.87 -1.64
N LEU A 54 -2.65 -8.07 -1.50
CA LEU A 54 -2.32 -8.99 -2.58
C LEU A 54 -2.82 -10.35 -2.15
N GLY A 55 -3.65 -10.98 -2.98
CA GLY A 55 -4.22 -12.28 -2.69
C GLY A 55 -4.06 -13.21 -3.88
N VAL A 56 -3.67 -14.46 -3.61
CA VAL A 56 -3.63 -15.54 -4.59
C VAL A 56 -4.23 -16.79 -3.94
N VAL A 57 -5.13 -17.45 -4.67
CA VAL A 57 -5.71 -18.73 -4.28
C VAL A 57 -4.58 -19.74 -4.05
N GLU A 58 -4.67 -20.51 -2.96
CA GLU A 58 -3.57 -21.37 -2.48
C GLU A 58 -3.01 -22.32 -3.54
N LYS A 59 -3.89 -22.93 -4.34
CA LYS A 59 -3.53 -23.82 -5.48
C LYS A 59 -2.60 -23.15 -6.49
N TYR A 60 -2.64 -21.83 -6.61
CA TYR A 60 -1.85 -21.05 -7.55
C TYR A 60 -0.76 -20.21 -6.86
N ARG A 61 -0.43 -20.50 -5.60
CA ARG A 61 0.77 -19.91 -4.99
C ARG A 61 2.01 -20.50 -5.65
N ARG A 62 3.08 -19.71 -5.78
CA ARG A 62 4.37 -20.07 -6.42
C ARG A 62 4.31 -20.31 -7.93
N THR A 63 3.21 -19.96 -8.59
CA THR A 63 3.12 -20.00 -10.07
C THR A 63 3.60 -18.71 -10.74
N GLY A 64 4.00 -17.69 -9.97
CA GLY A 64 4.41 -16.39 -10.50
C GLY A 64 3.28 -15.35 -10.63
N LEU A 65 2.04 -15.70 -10.29
CA LEU A 65 0.89 -14.80 -10.47
C LEU A 65 0.94 -13.56 -9.58
N ALA A 66 1.36 -13.72 -8.32
CA ALA A 66 1.52 -12.60 -7.40
C ALA A 66 2.57 -11.61 -7.93
N GLU A 67 3.66 -12.18 -8.44
CA GLU A 67 4.82 -11.47 -8.95
C GLU A 67 4.46 -10.68 -10.21
N MET A 68 3.73 -11.29 -11.13
CA MET A 68 3.21 -10.62 -12.33
C MET A 68 2.30 -9.44 -11.98
N LEU A 69 1.37 -9.62 -11.04
CA LEU A 69 0.46 -8.54 -10.62
C LEU A 69 1.22 -7.36 -10.02
N VAL A 70 2.24 -7.62 -9.20
CA VAL A 70 3.04 -6.56 -8.60
C VAL A 70 3.89 -5.85 -9.65
N LEU A 71 4.52 -6.58 -10.57
CA LEU A 71 5.26 -6.00 -11.69
C LEU A 71 4.38 -5.09 -12.53
N GLN A 72 3.17 -5.53 -12.88
CA GLN A 72 2.21 -4.73 -13.64
C GLN A 72 1.87 -3.43 -12.90
N VAL A 73 1.64 -3.48 -11.59
CA VAL A 73 1.39 -2.27 -10.79
C VAL A 73 2.62 -1.36 -10.76
N MET A 74 3.83 -1.91 -10.65
CA MET A 74 5.06 -1.12 -10.65
C MET A 74 5.28 -0.41 -12.00
N GLU A 75 5.03 -1.11 -13.12
CA GLU A 75 5.11 -0.52 -14.45
C GLU A 75 4.08 0.60 -14.67
N GLU A 76 2.83 0.37 -14.26
CA GLU A 76 1.80 1.41 -14.29
C GLU A 76 2.15 2.60 -13.39
N GLY A 77 2.73 2.33 -12.23
CA GLY A 77 3.22 3.33 -11.29
C GLY A 77 4.32 4.20 -11.91
N ALA A 78 5.32 3.56 -12.52
CA ALA A 78 6.41 4.23 -13.21
C ALA A 78 5.90 5.07 -14.38
N ARG A 79 4.98 4.55 -15.20
CA ARG A 79 4.39 5.29 -16.32
C ARG A 79 3.64 6.55 -15.88
N ARG A 80 2.98 6.50 -14.72
CA ARG A 80 2.26 7.64 -14.14
C ARG A 80 3.16 8.56 -13.30
N GLY A 81 4.44 8.23 -13.14
CA GLY A 81 5.39 8.97 -12.31
C GLY A 81 5.00 8.97 -10.83
N VAL A 82 4.38 7.89 -10.35
CA VAL A 82 4.00 7.73 -8.94
C VAL A 82 4.95 6.77 -8.22
N SER A 83 5.26 7.07 -6.97
CA SER A 83 6.07 6.22 -6.10
C SER A 83 5.18 5.29 -5.29
N GLY A 84 5.68 4.11 -4.90
CA GLY A 84 4.91 3.11 -4.15
C GLY A 84 5.44 2.87 -2.74
N GLU A 85 4.54 2.73 -1.76
CA GLU A 85 4.78 2.13 -0.45
C GLU A 85 4.15 0.74 -0.39
N LEU A 86 4.89 -0.25 0.12
CA LEU A 86 4.48 -1.67 0.13
C LEU A 86 3.77 -2.12 1.43
N SER A 87 3.19 -1.17 2.18
CA SER A 87 2.55 -1.41 3.49
C SER A 87 3.43 -2.22 4.46
N MET A 88 2.81 -2.77 5.51
CA MET A 88 3.48 -3.62 6.49
C MET A 88 3.37 -5.07 6.06
N THR A 89 4.51 -5.76 6.01
CA THR A 89 4.59 -7.21 5.87
C THR A 89 5.02 -7.82 7.19
N LEU A 90 4.57 -9.04 7.48
CA LEU A 90 5.07 -9.80 8.61
C LEU A 90 6.53 -10.20 8.35
N GLU A 91 7.36 -10.19 9.38
CA GLU A 91 8.79 -10.51 9.27
C GLU A 91 9.03 -11.97 8.86
N ASP A 92 8.15 -12.88 9.30
CA ASP A 92 8.18 -14.30 8.98
C ASP A 92 7.62 -14.65 7.60
N ASN A 93 7.03 -13.67 6.88
CA ASN A 93 6.60 -13.85 5.50
C ASN A 93 7.79 -13.73 4.54
N VAL A 94 8.72 -14.68 4.65
CA VAL A 94 9.98 -14.72 3.89
C VAL A 94 9.73 -14.67 2.38
N LEU A 95 8.65 -15.29 1.91
CA LEU A 95 8.30 -15.35 0.48
C LEU A 95 8.01 -13.95 -0.07
N VAL A 96 7.14 -13.19 0.59
CA VAL A 96 6.83 -11.81 0.20
C VAL A 96 8.04 -10.91 0.43
N ASN A 97 8.73 -11.00 1.57
CA ASN A 97 9.87 -10.13 1.87
C ASN A 97 11.01 -10.27 0.86
N ARG A 98 11.40 -11.50 0.50
CA ARG A 98 12.41 -11.74 -0.54
C ARG A 98 11.97 -11.23 -1.91
N PHE A 99 10.70 -11.40 -2.24
CA PHE A 99 10.14 -10.89 -3.48
C PHE A 99 10.24 -9.35 -3.54
N LEU A 100 9.87 -8.65 -2.46
CA LEU A 100 9.98 -7.19 -2.39
C LEU A 100 11.44 -6.72 -2.47
N GLU A 101 12.38 -7.40 -1.80
CA GLU A 101 13.81 -7.11 -1.89
C GLU A 101 14.34 -7.31 -3.32
N ALA A 102 13.93 -8.38 -3.99
CA ALA A 102 14.30 -8.65 -5.38
C ALA A 102 13.79 -7.59 -6.36
N LEU A 103 12.64 -6.97 -6.06
CA LEU A 103 12.09 -5.83 -6.80
C LEU A 103 12.82 -4.50 -6.52
N GLY A 104 13.82 -4.50 -5.64
CA GLY A 104 14.57 -3.30 -5.26
C GLY A 104 13.86 -2.45 -4.20
N ALA A 105 12.87 -3.00 -3.49
CA ALA A 105 12.24 -2.29 -2.38
C ALA A 105 13.21 -2.10 -1.22
N SER A 106 13.19 -0.91 -0.62
CA SER A 106 13.96 -0.62 0.59
C SER A 106 13.09 -0.73 1.83
N ARG A 107 13.52 -1.54 2.80
CA ARG A 107 12.88 -1.60 4.13
C ARG A 107 13.21 -0.33 4.91
N TYR A 108 12.22 0.54 5.08
CA TYR A 108 12.39 1.84 5.73
C TYR A 108 12.01 1.87 7.22
N LYS A 109 11.13 0.96 7.68
CA LYS A 109 10.68 0.85 9.07
C LYS A 109 10.47 -0.60 9.47
N THR A 110 10.71 -0.87 10.76
CA THR A 110 10.43 -2.15 11.40
C THR A 110 9.58 -1.89 12.64
N TYR A 111 8.41 -2.53 12.70
CA TYR A 111 7.51 -2.46 13.86
C TYR A 111 7.72 -3.69 14.74
N ARG A 112 7.78 -3.48 16.05
CA ARG A 112 7.91 -4.54 17.06
C ARG A 112 6.78 -4.37 18.07
N ILE A 113 6.08 -5.47 18.34
CA ILE A 113 5.02 -5.51 19.35
C ILE A 113 5.61 -6.24 20.55
N TYR A 114 5.56 -5.59 21.71
CA TYR A 114 6.00 -6.16 22.98
C TYR A 114 4.77 -6.32 23.88
N GLN A 115 4.74 -7.40 24.64
CA GLN A 115 3.72 -7.64 25.67
C GLN A 115 4.41 -7.76 27.02
N LYS A 116 3.76 -7.22 28.06
CA LYS A 116 4.13 -7.41 29.45
C LYS A 116 2.85 -7.60 30.25
N ASP A 117 2.86 -8.53 31.19
CA ASP A 117 1.77 -8.64 32.15
C ASP A 117 1.80 -7.44 33.11
N LEU A 118 0.64 -6.84 33.32
CA LEU A 118 0.47 -5.79 34.32
C LEU A 118 0.34 -6.46 35.69
N ALA A 119 1.13 -5.98 36.66
CA ALA A 119 1.10 -6.45 38.05
C ALA A 119 -0.14 -5.93 38.80
#